data_AF-A0JTL1-F1
#
_entry.id   AF-A0JTL1-F1
#
_cell.length_a   1.000
_cell.length_b   1.000
_cell.length_c   1.000
_cell.angle_alpha   90.00
_cell.angle_beta   90.00
_cell.angle_gamma   90.00
#
_symmetry.space_group_name_H-M   'P 1'
#
loop_
_entity.id
_entity.type
_entity.pdbx_description
1 polymer ?
#
loop_
_entity_poly.entity_id
_entity_poly.type
_entity_poly.pdbx_seq_one_letter_code
_entity_poly.pdbx_strand_id
1 'polypeptide(L)'
;MSAPNDFLTRPDTIGLAVCERWKDVGEEADLVSWSSVVAQLGLNDLTHRGIAQAVLVRHALRVECVLTPAPNWDEVYRGVNELLDKGWDVTVLAPLGSLGTAHEALSGLAAVLQGWWVRDDQRLHFSTEEIA
;
A
#
# COMPACT_ATOMS: atom_id res chain seq x y z
N MET A 1 -23.70 -14.84 -0.52
CA MET A 1 -22.39 -14.16 -0.59
C MET A 1 -21.35 -15.23 -0.83
N SER A 2 -20.81 -15.31 -2.04
CA SER A 2 -19.63 -16.14 -2.29
C SER A 2 -18.45 -15.52 -1.54
N ALA A 3 -17.63 -16.34 -0.89
CA ALA A 3 -16.40 -15.85 -0.27
C ALA A 3 -15.53 -15.16 -1.34
N PRO A 4 -14.85 -14.05 -1.04
CA PRO A 4 -13.90 -13.46 -1.96
C PRO A 4 -12.86 -14.52 -2.34
N ASN A 5 -12.47 -14.56 -3.61
CA ASN A 5 -11.37 -15.43 -4.04
C ASN A 5 -10.08 -15.01 -3.31
N ASP A 6 -9.59 -15.86 -2.41
CA ASP A 6 -8.39 -15.63 -1.59
C ASP A 6 -7.17 -15.21 -2.42
N PHE A 7 -7.13 -15.56 -3.71
CA PHE A 7 -6.09 -15.12 -4.63
C PHE A 7 -6.07 -13.59 -4.81
N LEU A 8 -7.23 -12.95 -4.97
CA LEU A 8 -7.35 -11.52 -5.25
C LEU A 8 -7.02 -10.64 -4.04
N THR A 9 -7.02 -11.23 -2.84
CA THR A 9 -6.65 -10.56 -1.58
C THR A 9 -5.17 -10.70 -1.26
N ARG A 10 -4.39 -11.40 -2.10
CA ARG A 10 -2.95 -11.54 -1.87
C ARG A 10 -2.23 -10.22 -2.17
N PRO A 11 -1.21 -9.87 -1.38
CA PRO A 11 -0.44 -8.64 -1.58
C PRO A 11 0.13 -8.47 -3.01
N ASP A 12 0.60 -9.57 -3.62
CA ASP A 12 1.16 -9.56 -4.98
C ASP A 12 0.12 -9.20 -6.04
N THR A 13 -1.10 -9.71 -5.88
CA THR A 13 -2.20 -9.39 -6.81
C THR A 13 -2.64 -7.93 -6.68
N ILE A 14 -2.70 -7.41 -5.45
CA ILE A 14 -3.03 -6.00 -5.19
C ILE A 14 -1.96 -5.09 -5.78
N GLY A 15 -0.68 -5.38 -5.51
CA GLY A 15 0.44 -4.60 -6.02
C GLY A 15 0.53 -4.60 -7.56
N LEU A 16 0.30 -5.74 -8.21
CA LEU A 16 0.27 -5.80 -9.67
C LEU A 16 -0.86 -4.96 -10.27
N ALA A 17 -2.05 -4.99 -9.68
CA ALA A 17 -3.18 -4.19 -10.12
C ALA A 17 -2.91 -2.67 -9.98
N VAL A 18 -2.13 -2.26 -8.97
CA VAL A 18 -1.68 -0.88 -8.80
C VAL A 18 -0.67 -0.51 -9.89
N CYS A 19 0.32 -1.36 -10.17
CA CYS A 19 1.27 -1.14 -11.26
C CYS A 19 0.56 -0.96 -12.62
N GLU A 20 -0.47 -1.76 -12.91
CA GLU A 20 -1.27 -1.63 -14.12
C GLU A 20 -1.95 -0.26 -14.22
N ARG A 21 -2.46 0.29 -13.12
CA ARG A 21 -3.08 1.63 -13.09
C ARG A 21 -2.09 2.75 -13.35
N TRP A 22 -0.88 2.66 -12.80
CA TRP A 22 0.17 3.64 -13.09
C TRP A 22 0.60 3.59 -14.57
N LYS A 23 0.65 2.39 -15.14
CA LYS A 23 0.90 2.22 -16.57
C LYS A 23 -0.18 2.88 -17.44
N ASP A 24 -1.44 2.80 -17.03
CA ASP A 24 -2.56 3.43 -17.76
C ASP A 24 -2.45 4.97 -17.80
N VAL A 25 -1.76 5.58 -16.84
CA VAL A 25 -1.48 7.03 -16.80
C VAL A 25 -0.08 7.41 -17.29
N GLY A 26 0.68 6.44 -17.83
CA GLY A 26 1.98 6.67 -18.44
C GLY A 26 3.15 6.73 -17.47
N GLU A 27 2.98 6.28 -16.23
CA GLU A 27 4.05 6.20 -15.22
C GLU A 27 4.64 4.79 -15.14
N GLU A 28 5.93 4.71 -14.82
CA GLU A 28 6.62 3.45 -14.53
C GLU A 28 6.55 3.15 -13.02
N ALA A 29 6.09 1.95 -12.70
CA ALA A 29 5.86 1.52 -11.32
C ALA A 29 6.43 0.13 -11.07
N ASP A 30 7.31 0.01 -10.06
CA ASP A 30 7.96 -1.23 -9.68
C ASP A 30 7.28 -1.86 -8.47
N LEU A 31 6.74 -3.08 -8.61
CA LEU A 31 6.33 -3.88 -7.45
C LEU A 31 7.56 -4.53 -6.82
N VAL A 32 7.81 -4.22 -5.54
CA VAL A 32 8.96 -4.73 -4.79
C VAL A 32 8.53 -5.26 -3.42
N SER A 33 9.31 -6.20 -2.87
CA SER A 33 9.12 -6.60 -1.47
C SER A 33 9.51 -5.46 -0.54
N TRP A 34 8.92 -5.43 0.66
CA TRP A 34 9.30 -4.42 1.65
C TRP A 34 10.80 -4.44 1.98
N SER A 35 11.41 -5.63 2.07
CA SER A 35 12.86 -5.77 2.27
C SER A 35 13.68 -5.08 1.18
N SER A 36 13.21 -5.10 -0.07
CA SER A 36 13.83 -4.37 -1.17
C SER A 36 13.63 -2.87 -1.05
N VAL A 37 12.46 -2.40 -0.57
CA VAL A 37 12.23 -0.97 -0.27
C VAL A 37 13.25 -0.48 0.76
N VAL A 38 13.40 -1.21 1.86
CA VAL A 38 14.35 -0.88 2.94
C VAL A 38 15.77 -0.74 2.41
N ALA A 39 16.21 -1.71 1.61
CA ALA A 39 17.55 -1.70 1.02
C ALA A 39 17.73 -0.57 -0.02
N GLN A 40 16.75 -0.34 -0.89
CA GLN A 40 16.86 0.63 -1.98
C GLN A 40 16.72 2.08 -1.51
N LEU A 41 15.88 2.33 -0.49
CA LEU A 41 15.60 3.68 0.02
C LEU A 41 16.41 4.01 1.28
N GLY A 42 17.23 3.06 1.75
CA GLY A 42 18.05 3.20 2.95
C GLY A 42 17.21 3.46 4.19
N LEU A 43 16.15 2.66 4.39
CA LEU A 43 15.35 2.68 5.61
C LEU A 43 16.06 1.92 6.74
N ASN A 44 15.74 2.24 7.98
CA ASN A 44 16.45 1.69 9.15
C ASN A 44 15.84 0.36 9.67
N ASP A 45 14.60 0.02 9.31
CA ASP A 45 13.90 -1.17 9.82
C ASP A 45 13.80 -2.31 8.79
N LEU A 46 14.54 -3.40 9.02
CA LEU A 46 14.51 -4.62 8.20
C LEU A 46 13.43 -5.63 8.64
N THR A 47 12.84 -5.47 9.82
CA THR A 47 11.88 -6.42 10.42
C THR A 47 10.48 -5.84 10.41
N HIS A 48 9.84 -5.88 9.25
CA HIS A 48 8.51 -5.34 9.06
C HIS A 48 7.51 -6.44 8.70
N ARG A 49 6.50 -6.60 9.53
CA ARG A 49 5.37 -7.54 9.41
C ARG A 49 4.06 -6.83 9.08
N GLY A 50 4.05 -5.49 9.08
CA GLY A 50 2.89 -4.68 8.69
C GLY A 50 2.67 -4.50 7.18
N ILE A 51 3.74 -4.25 6.41
CA ILE A 51 3.72 -4.01 4.97
C ILE A 51 4.36 -5.23 4.29
N ALA A 52 3.65 -5.84 3.34
CA ALA A 52 4.13 -7.00 2.60
C ALA A 52 5.01 -6.58 1.42
N GLN A 53 4.52 -5.61 0.66
CA GLN A 53 5.10 -5.15 -0.60
C GLN A 53 4.84 -3.66 -0.76
N ALA A 54 5.55 -3.04 -1.69
CA ALA A 54 5.24 -1.68 -2.10
C ALA A 54 5.35 -1.55 -3.62
N VAL A 55 4.58 -0.61 -4.16
CA VAL A 55 4.75 -0.13 -5.52
C VAL A 55 5.52 1.19 -5.48
N LEU A 56 6.66 1.23 -6.15
CA LEU A 56 7.52 2.41 -6.24
C LEU A 56 7.28 3.14 -7.55
N VAL A 57 6.84 4.40 -7.47
CA VAL A 57 6.65 5.30 -8.62
C VAL A 57 7.70 6.40 -8.50
N ARG A 58 8.89 6.15 -9.06
CA ARG A 58 10.09 6.95 -8.76
C ARG A 58 10.02 8.37 -9.28
N HIS A 59 9.45 8.56 -10.46
CA HIS A 59 9.35 9.89 -11.07
C HIS A 59 8.43 10.81 -10.25
N ALA A 60 7.34 10.26 -9.70
CA ALA A 60 6.41 10.96 -8.83
C ALA A 60 6.86 11.00 -7.35
N LEU A 61 8.01 10.40 -6.99
CA LEU A 61 8.44 10.21 -5.59
C LEU A 61 7.32 9.63 -4.71
N ARG A 62 6.56 8.65 -5.23
CA ARG A 62 5.45 8.02 -4.52
C ARG A 62 5.74 6.55 -4.19
N VAL A 63 5.28 6.13 -3.01
CA VAL A 63 5.27 4.74 -2.55
C VAL A 63 3.85 4.33 -2.18
N GLU A 64 3.34 3.26 -2.80
CA GLU A 64 2.07 2.65 -2.39
C GLU A 64 2.33 1.36 -1.60
N CYS A 65 2.04 1.39 -0.31
CA CYS A 65 2.30 0.31 0.63
C CYS A 65 1.12 -0.68 0.64
N VAL A 66 1.40 -1.94 0.30
CA VAL A 66 0.43 -3.04 0.39
C VAL A 66 0.59 -3.75 1.73
N LEU A 67 -0.45 -3.71 2.56
CA LEU A 67 -0.43 -4.30 3.90
C LEU A 67 -0.45 -5.83 3.88
N THR A 68 0.08 -6.45 4.94
CA THR A 68 -0.18 -7.86 5.23
C THR A 68 -1.64 -8.06 5.68
N PRO A 69 -2.20 -9.30 5.66
CA PRO A 69 -3.58 -9.54 6.10
C PRO A 69 -3.86 -9.20 7.56
N ALA A 70 -2.83 -9.21 8.42
CA ALA A 70 -2.90 -8.88 9.83
C ALA A 70 -1.70 -7.96 10.17
N PRO A 71 -1.77 -6.68 9.80
CA PRO A 71 -0.62 -5.79 9.90
C PRO A 71 -0.32 -5.46 11.36
N ASN A 72 0.97 -5.45 11.71
CA ASN A 72 1.43 -4.81 12.95
C ASN A 72 1.46 -3.29 12.72
N TRP A 73 0.46 -2.59 13.24
CA TRP A 73 0.28 -1.15 13.02
C TRP A 73 1.42 -0.27 13.54
N ASP A 74 2.09 -0.64 14.64
CA ASP A 74 3.25 0.11 15.15
C ASP A 74 4.44 0.04 14.18
N GLU A 75 4.59 -1.09 13.48
CA GLU A 75 5.59 -1.22 12.42
C GLU A 75 5.16 -0.42 11.18
N VAL A 76 3.90 -0.54 10.73
CA VAL A 76 3.37 0.25 9.60
C VAL A 76 3.59 1.74 9.84
N TYR A 77 3.22 2.24 11.02
CA TYR A 77 3.39 3.65 11.38
C TYR A 77 4.84 4.09 11.23
N ARG A 78 5.79 3.34 11.82
CA ARG A 78 7.22 3.67 11.74
C ARG A 78 7.75 3.64 10.30
N GLY A 79 7.37 2.62 9.53
CA GLY A 79 7.77 2.50 8.12
C GLY A 79 7.23 3.63 7.24
N VAL A 80 5.95 3.98 7.42
CA VAL A 80 5.31 5.10 6.71
C VAL A 80 5.93 6.43 7.12
N ASN A 81 6.14 6.67 8.42
CA ASN A 81 6.77 7.89 8.91
C ASN A 81 8.18 8.07 8.33
N GLU A 82 8.98 7.00 8.28
CA GLU A 82 10.35 7.08 7.73
C GLU A 82 10.36 7.38 6.21
N LEU A 83 9.39 6.86 5.46
CA LEU A 83 9.22 7.21 4.04
C LEU A 83 8.86 8.68 3.87
N LEU A 84 7.91 9.18 4.67
CA LEU A 84 7.50 10.60 4.67
C LEU A 84 8.67 11.51 5.05
N ASP A 85 9.45 11.17 6.08
CA ASP A 85 10.64 11.93 6.51
C ASP A 85 11.72 12.01 5.41
N LYS A 86 11.73 11.04 4.50
CA LYS A 86 12.61 11.01 3.31
C LYS A 86 12.03 11.75 2.10
N GLY A 87 10.85 12.36 2.25
CA GLY A 87 10.19 13.15 1.21
C GLY A 87 9.42 12.32 0.18
N TRP A 88 9.07 11.08 0.48
CA TRP A 88 8.18 10.29 -0.37
C TRP A 88 6.72 10.62 -0.06
N ASP A 89 5.90 10.70 -1.11
CA ASP A 89 4.45 10.67 -0.98
C ASP A 89 4.03 9.22 -0.71
N VAL A 90 3.31 8.98 0.39
CA VAL A 90 2.95 7.61 0.79
C VAL A 90 1.45 7.40 0.70
N THR A 91 1.05 6.35 -0.01
CA THR A 91 -0.32 5.81 0.03
C THR A 91 -0.30 4.45 0.71
N VAL A 92 -1.19 4.22 1.68
CA VAL A 92 -1.37 2.91 2.31
C VAL A 92 -2.65 2.26 1.79
N LEU A 93 -2.48 1.09 1.19
CA LEU A 93 -3.54 0.30 0.57
C LEU A 93 -4.11 -0.67 1.60
N ALA A 94 -5.30 -0.35 2.12
CA ALA A 94 -5.98 -1.16 3.13
C ALA A 94 -7.25 -1.81 2.54
N PRO A 95 -7.62 -3.02 2.99
CA PRO A 95 -8.95 -3.55 2.69
C PRO A 95 -10.02 -2.53 3.13
N LEU A 96 -11.07 -2.33 2.33
CA LEU A 96 -12.12 -1.34 2.59
C LEU A 96 -12.74 -1.49 4.00
N GLY A 97 -12.93 -2.74 4.44
CA GLY A 97 -13.46 -3.05 5.78
C GLY A 97 -12.50 -2.72 6.94
N SER A 98 -11.23 -2.46 6.66
CA SER A 98 -10.19 -2.13 7.64
C SER A 98 -9.72 -0.67 7.57
N LEU A 99 -10.35 0.17 6.73
CA LEU A 99 -9.93 1.57 6.56
C LEU A 99 -10.02 2.37 7.86
N GLY A 100 -11.05 2.18 8.66
CA GLY A 100 -11.18 2.88 9.95
C GLY A 100 -10.02 2.56 10.89
N THR A 101 -9.62 1.29 10.99
CA THR A 101 -8.46 0.87 11.78
C THR A 101 -7.16 1.42 11.22
N ALA A 102 -6.99 1.42 9.89
CA ALA A 102 -5.82 2.01 9.25
C ALA A 102 -5.72 3.52 9.53
N HIS A 103 -6.84 4.23 9.49
CA HIS A 103 -6.94 5.65 9.79
C HIS A 103 -6.59 5.96 11.25
N GLU A 104 -7.14 5.22 12.21
CA GLU A 104 -6.79 5.37 13.62
C GLU A 104 -5.29 5.11 13.86
N ALA A 105 -4.76 4.03 13.25
CA ALA A 105 -3.37 3.62 13.42
C ALA A 105 -2.36 4.60 12.81
N LEU A 106 -2.70 5.27 11.71
CA LEU A 106 -1.82 6.18 10.97
C LEU A 106 -2.15 7.65 11.21
N SER A 107 -3.00 7.92 12.22
CA SER A 107 -3.39 9.26 12.60
C SER A 107 -2.17 10.13 12.91
N GLY A 108 -2.14 11.34 12.33
CA GLY A 108 -1.03 12.28 12.48
C GLY A 108 0.05 12.18 11.40
N LEU A 109 0.03 11.15 10.55
CA LEU A 109 0.91 11.06 9.39
C LEU A 109 0.28 11.69 8.15
N ALA A 110 1.09 12.33 7.31
CA ALA A 110 0.68 12.90 6.03
C ALA A 110 0.61 11.83 4.92
N ALA A 111 0.09 10.64 5.24
CA ALA A 111 -0.08 9.54 4.30
C ALA A 111 -1.53 9.49 3.79
N VAL A 112 -1.70 9.16 2.52
CA VAL A 112 -3.01 8.90 1.92
C VAL A 112 -3.44 7.48 2.28
N LEU A 113 -4.72 7.30 2.61
CA LEU A 113 -5.32 5.97 2.77
C LEU A 113 -6.22 5.69 1.60
N GLN A 114 -6.04 4.53 0.97
CA GLN A 114 -6.88 4.09 -0.12
C GLN A 114 -7.41 2.70 0.15
N GLY A 115 -8.74 2.58 0.14
CA GLY A 115 -9.43 1.31 0.34
C GLY A 115 -9.37 0.48 -0.92
N TRP A 116 -9.27 -0.83 -0.78
CA TRP A 116 -9.51 -1.76 -1.89
C TRP A 116 -10.54 -2.81 -1.51
N TRP A 117 -11.27 -3.32 -2.51
CA TRP A 117 -12.23 -4.41 -2.33
C TRP A 117 -12.37 -5.22 -3.61
N VAL A 118 -12.85 -6.45 -3.47
CA VAL A 118 -13.21 -7.31 -4.60
C VAL A 118 -14.72 -7.25 -4.80
N ARG A 119 -15.19 -6.96 -6.02
CA ARG A 119 -16.62 -6.99 -6.36
C ARG A 119 -17.05 -8.40 -6.79
N ASP A 120 -18.36 -8.58 -6.98
CA ASP A 120 -18.95 -9.87 -7.39
C ASP A 120 -18.39 -10.40 -8.72
N ASP A 121 -17.88 -9.52 -9.58
CA ASP A 121 -17.23 -9.85 -10.86
C ASP A 121 -15.79 -10.37 -10.71
N GLN A 122 -15.33 -10.58 -9.47
CA GLN A 122 -13.98 -11.03 -9.14
C GLN A 122 -12.89 -10.07 -9.64
N ARG A 123 -13.18 -8.77 -9.67
CA ARG A 123 -12.19 -7.73 -9.98
C ARG A 123 -11.85 -6.91 -8.74
N LEU A 124 -10.59 -6.49 -8.69
CA LEU A 124 -10.09 -5.60 -7.65
C LEU A 124 -10.47 -4.16 -7.99
N HIS A 125 -11.07 -3.48 -7.01
CA HIS A 125 -11.42 -2.08 -7.07
C HIS A 125 -10.74 -1.33 -5.94
N PHE A 126 -10.56 -0.03 -6.13
CA PHE A 126 -9.95 0.85 -5.15
C PHE A 126 -10.85 2.07 -4.99
N SER A 127 -10.85 2.65 -3.80
CA SER A 127 -11.55 3.90 -3.55
C SER A 127 -10.85 5.01 -4.33
N THR A 128 -11.58 6.05 -4.65
CA THR A 128 -10.93 7.32 -5.00
C THR A 128 -10.13 7.81 -3.81
N GLU A 129 -9.02 8.52 -4.06
CA GLU A 129 -8.38 9.32 -3.02
C GLU A 129 -9.45 10.29 -2.49
N GLU A 130 -9.68 10.29 -1.17
CA GLU A 130 -10.54 11.31 -0.57
C GLU A 130 -9.77 12.63 -0.55
N ILE A 131 -9.93 13.40 -1.63
CA ILE A 131 -9.62 14.83 -1.78
C ILE A 131 -8.21 15.24 -1.29
N ALA A 132 -7.28 15.43 -2.25
CA ALA A 132 -6.03 16.16 -2.06
C ALA A 132 -6.25 17.66 -1.84
#